data_AF-A0A7W7RIX0-F1
#
_entry.id   AF-A0A7W7RIX0-F1
#
_cell.length_a   1.000
_cell.length_b   1.000
_cell.length_c   1.000
_cell.angle_alpha   90.00
_cell.angle_beta   90.00
_cell.angle_gamma   90.00
#
_symmetry.space_group_name_H-M   'P 1'
#
loop_
_entity.id
_entity.type
_entity.pdbx_description
1 polymer ?
#
loop_
_entity_poly.entity_id
_entity_poly.type
_entity_poly.pdbx_seq_one_letter_code
_entity_poly.pdbx_strand_id
1 'polypeptide(L)'
;METDTVRGLYGWSVNSLANAVVGSATGTGKKADQNAEAMRAEVTEFLTRIYHDLRNFGATSRDRALNFAATNAVQARDTLAEALGKGLALQDIDVEKSPFARPDSDCWDVKMRFFDPENSRRAKRVYRFTIEVKDVMPVTFGDIRSWPES
;
A
#
# COMPACT_ATOMS: atom_id res chain seq x y z
N MET A 1 0.88 -19.02 -20.53
CA MET A 1 -0.25 -18.87 -19.59
C MET A 1 -1.28 -18.05 -20.33
N GLU A 2 -2.37 -18.68 -20.78
CA GLU A 2 -3.50 -17.96 -21.38
C GLU A 2 -4.19 -17.15 -20.30
N THR A 3 -4.53 -15.88 -20.60
CA THR A 3 -5.30 -15.02 -19.70
C THR A 3 -6.76 -15.13 -20.08
N ASP A 4 -7.41 -16.22 -19.70
CA ASP A 4 -8.81 -16.50 -20.06
C ASP A 4 -9.83 -15.57 -19.39
N THR A 5 -9.39 -14.68 -18.48
CA THR A 5 -10.29 -13.77 -17.75
C THR A 5 -9.66 -12.40 -17.53
N VAL A 6 -10.48 -11.34 -17.65
CA VAL A 6 -10.08 -9.94 -17.41
C VAL A 6 -10.01 -9.60 -15.91
N ARG A 7 -10.45 -10.52 -15.04
CA ARG A 7 -10.49 -10.29 -13.59
C ARG A 7 -9.05 -10.25 -13.07
N GLY A 8 -8.76 -9.25 -12.24
CA GLY A 8 -7.43 -9.09 -11.62
C GLY A 8 -6.40 -8.32 -12.44
N LEU A 9 -6.75 -7.92 -13.66
CA LEU A 9 -5.92 -7.03 -14.45
C LEU A 9 -6.25 -5.59 -14.04
N TYR A 10 -5.28 -4.91 -13.43
CA TYR A 10 -5.38 -3.50 -13.06
C TYR A 10 -4.27 -2.71 -13.74
N GLY A 11 -4.65 -1.60 -14.37
CA GLY A 11 -3.73 -0.60 -14.90
C GLY A 11 -3.99 0.74 -14.23
N TRP A 12 -2.94 1.40 -13.77
CA TRP A 12 -3.04 2.71 -13.13
C TRP A 12 -1.88 3.61 -13.55
N SER A 13 -2.11 4.92 -13.48
CA SER A 13 -1.04 5.91 -13.64
C SER A 13 -0.80 6.61 -12.31
N VAL A 14 0.47 6.88 -11.99
CA VAL A 14 0.89 7.56 -10.76
C VAL A 14 0.10 8.87 -10.58
N ASN A 15 0.00 9.67 -11.63
CA ASN A 15 -0.71 10.95 -11.62
C ASN A 15 -2.20 10.81 -11.29
N SER A 16 -2.89 9.81 -11.86
CA SER A 16 -4.31 9.59 -11.60
C SER A 16 -4.58 9.24 -10.14
N LEU A 17 -3.73 8.39 -9.55
CA LEU A 17 -3.85 7.98 -8.17
C LEU A 17 -3.47 9.09 -7.20
N ALA A 18 -2.39 9.83 -7.49
CA ALA A 18 -1.99 10.96 -6.68
C ALA A 18 -3.11 12.01 -6.58
N ASN A 19 -3.79 12.30 -7.70
CA ASN A 19 -4.94 13.19 -7.70
C ASN A 19 -6.14 12.62 -6.91
N ALA A 20 -6.40 11.32 -7.00
CA ALA A 20 -7.46 10.68 -6.23
C ALA A 20 -7.19 10.73 -4.72
N VAL A 21 -5.95 10.48 -4.29
CA VAL A 21 -5.55 10.55 -2.87
C VAL A 21 -5.64 11.98 -2.35
N VAL A 22 -5.11 12.96 -3.09
CA VAL A 22 -5.20 14.40 -2.72
C VAL A 22 -6.65 14.86 -2.61
N GLY A 23 -7.52 14.40 -3.52
CA GLY A 23 -8.96 14.70 -3.49
C GLY A 23 -9.69 14.13 -2.27
N SER A 24 -9.22 13.01 -1.71
CA SER A 24 -9.77 12.46 -0.47
C SER A 24 -9.29 13.17 0.81
N ALA A 25 -8.17 13.90 0.74
CA ALA A 25 -7.48 14.46 1.90
C ALA A 25 -7.67 15.98 2.11
N THR A 26 -8.09 16.74 1.09
CA THR A 26 -8.04 18.21 1.11
C THR A 26 -9.42 18.89 1.11
N GLY A 27 -9.54 20.00 1.88
CA GLY A 27 -10.68 20.93 1.81
C GLY A 27 -10.43 22.10 0.84
N THR A 28 -11.36 23.06 0.71
CA THR A 28 -11.26 24.16 -0.26
C THR A 28 -10.50 25.40 0.28
N GLY A 29 -9.44 25.88 -0.39
CA GLY A 29 -8.78 27.18 -0.14
C GLY A 29 -7.26 27.25 -0.44
N LYS A 30 -6.65 28.44 -0.47
CA LYS A 30 -5.21 28.64 -0.86
C LYS A 30 -4.17 27.85 -0.05
N LYS A 31 -4.38 27.66 1.26
CA LYS A 31 -3.51 26.79 2.09
C LYS A 31 -3.71 25.31 1.76
N ALA A 32 -4.91 24.94 1.35
CA ALA A 32 -5.19 23.59 0.88
C ALA A 32 -4.48 23.30 -0.45
N ASP A 33 -4.36 24.30 -1.33
CA ASP A 33 -3.64 24.14 -2.61
C ASP A 33 -2.15 23.86 -2.42
N GLN A 34 -1.48 24.56 -1.49
CA GLN A 34 -0.07 24.29 -1.15
C GLN A 34 0.11 22.91 -0.51
N ASN A 35 -0.78 22.54 0.41
CA ASN A 35 -0.78 21.21 1.02
C ASN A 35 -1.10 20.10 0.01
N ALA A 36 -1.92 20.39 -0.99
CA ALA A 36 -2.28 19.47 -2.07
C ALA A 36 -1.08 19.15 -2.97
N GLU A 37 -0.24 20.14 -3.28
CA GLU A 37 0.97 19.91 -4.08
C GLU A 37 2.01 19.08 -3.33
N ALA A 38 2.26 19.41 -2.06
CA ALA A 38 3.15 18.63 -1.20
C ALA A 38 2.64 17.18 -1.05
N MET A 39 1.36 17.00 -0.75
CA MET A 39 0.73 15.68 -0.70
C MET A 39 0.86 14.93 -2.04
N ARG A 40 0.66 15.60 -3.17
CA ARG A 40 0.82 14.97 -4.49
C ARG A 40 2.24 14.45 -4.69
N ALA A 41 3.25 15.23 -4.29
CA ALA A 41 4.66 14.82 -4.36
C ALA A 41 4.92 13.58 -3.47
N GLU A 42 4.42 13.58 -2.23
CA GLU A 42 4.56 12.44 -1.31
C GLU A 42 3.87 11.17 -1.85
N VAL A 43 2.65 11.29 -2.40
CA VAL A 43 1.96 10.14 -3.02
C VAL A 43 2.73 9.64 -4.24
N THR A 44 3.28 10.55 -5.04
CA THR A 44 4.07 10.20 -6.24
C THR A 44 5.33 9.43 -5.85
N GLU A 45 6.06 9.90 -4.84
CA GLU A 45 7.24 9.21 -4.30
C GLU A 45 6.88 7.85 -3.73
N PHE A 46 5.82 7.78 -2.92
CA PHE A 46 5.29 6.52 -2.39
C PHE A 46 4.98 5.50 -3.48
N LEU A 47 4.23 5.89 -4.52
CA LEU A 47 3.85 5.00 -5.61
C LEU A 47 5.06 4.58 -6.46
N THR A 48 6.03 5.48 -6.63
CA THR A 48 7.29 5.21 -7.32
C THR A 48 8.11 4.17 -6.56
N ARG A 49 8.25 4.35 -5.25
CA ARG A 49 8.95 3.37 -4.39
C ARG A 49 8.25 2.03 -4.38
N ILE A 50 6.92 1.99 -4.25
CA ILE A 50 6.18 0.73 -4.39
C ILE A 50 6.48 0.03 -5.70
N TYR A 51 6.47 0.76 -6.82
CA TYR A 51 6.73 0.17 -8.13
C TYR A 51 8.16 -0.38 -8.25
N HIS A 52 9.15 0.35 -7.75
CA HIS A 52 10.56 -0.04 -7.89
C HIS A 52 11.01 -1.07 -6.85
N ASP A 53 10.55 -0.95 -5.60
CA ASP A 53 10.96 -1.79 -4.48
C ASP A 53 10.25 -3.15 -4.51
N LEU A 54 8.98 -3.20 -4.98
CA LEU A 54 8.18 -4.41 -4.92
C LEU A 54 8.21 -5.26 -6.19
N ARG A 55 8.62 -4.71 -7.35
CA ARG A 55 8.58 -5.47 -8.61
C ARG A 55 9.46 -6.71 -8.53
N ASN A 56 8.87 -7.84 -8.86
CA ASN A 56 9.57 -9.11 -8.95
C ASN A 56 8.83 -10.02 -9.94
N PHE A 57 9.39 -11.20 -10.24
CA PHE A 57 8.83 -12.12 -11.22
C PHE A 57 7.46 -12.72 -10.83
N GLY A 58 7.01 -12.59 -9.57
CA GLY A 58 5.76 -13.16 -9.10
C GLY A 58 5.74 -14.69 -9.13
N ALA A 59 6.91 -15.34 -9.06
CA ALA A 59 7.04 -16.78 -9.23
C ALA A 59 6.75 -17.55 -7.92
N THR A 60 7.17 -17.00 -6.78
CA THR A 60 6.91 -17.60 -5.46
C THR A 60 5.62 -17.03 -4.84
N SER A 61 5.03 -17.74 -3.89
CA SER A 61 3.85 -17.23 -3.15
C SER A 61 4.13 -15.89 -2.46
N ARG A 62 5.33 -15.75 -1.87
CA ARG A 62 5.78 -14.50 -1.25
C ARG A 62 5.84 -13.36 -2.26
N ASP A 63 6.44 -13.62 -3.41
CA ASP A 63 6.58 -12.67 -4.52
C ASP A 63 5.23 -12.23 -5.07
N ARG A 64 4.28 -13.17 -5.19
CA ARG A 64 2.89 -12.88 -5.58
C ARG A 64 2.17 -12.03 -4.54
N ALA A 65 2.36 -12.31 -3.26
CA ALA A 65 1.82 -11.48 -2.18
C ALA A 65 2.42 -10.06 -2.23
N LEU A 66 3.73 -9.93 -2.47
CA LEU A 66 4.39 -8.64 -2.60
C LEU A 66 3.89 -7.84 -3.81
N ASN A 67 3.77 -8.47 -4.98
CA ASN A 67 3.23 -7.83 -6.19
C ASN A 67 1.76 -7.44 -6.02
N PHE A 68 0.96 -8.29 -5.36
CA PHE A 68 -0.43 -7.96 -5.08
C PHE A 68 -0.57 -6.87 -4.03
N ALA A 69 0.34 -6.79 -3.05
CA ALA A 69 0.38 -5.71 -2.07
C ALA A 69 0.52 -4.34 -2.74
N ALA A 70 1.32 -4.23 -3.81
CA ALA A 70 1.41 -2.99 -4.60
C ALA A 70 0.05 -2.57 -5.17
N THR A 71 -0.70 -3.53 -5.71
CA THR A 71 -2.05 -3.30 -6.25
C THR A 71 -3.04 -2.95 -5.14
N ASN A 72 -2.98 -3.66 -4.02
CA ASN A 72 -3.87 -3.43 -2.89
C ASN A 72 -3.57 -2.10 -2.18
N ALA A 73 -2.31 -1.68 -2.06
CA ALA A 73 -1.93 -0.39 -1.50
C ALA A 73 -2.56 0.76 -2.30
N VAL A 74 -2.51 0.65 -3.63
CA VAL A 74 -3.20 1.57 -4.55
C VAL A 74 -4.72 1.58 -4.31
N GLN A 75 -5.32 0.41 -4.09
CA GLN A 75 -6.75 0.31 -3.78
C GLN A 75 -7.09 0.83 -2.37
N ALA A 76 -6.15 0.75 -1.42
CA ALA A 76 -6.24 1.25 -0.06
C ALA A 76 -5.91 2.76 0.05
N ARG A 77 -6.35 3.54 -0.95
CA ARG A 77 -6.06 4.96 -1.10
C ARG A 77 -6.38 5.79 0.15
N ASP A 78 -7.43 5.45 0.89
CA ASP A 78 -7.87 6.21 2.07
C ASP A 78 -6.89 6.03 3.24
N THR A 79 -6.32 4.82 3.39
CA THR A 79 -5.27 4.54 4.38
C THR A 79 -3.98 5.28 4.03
N LEU A 80 -3.64 5.36 2.75
CA LEU A 80 -2.49 6.15 2.29
C LEU A 80 -2.72 7.64 2.54
N ALA A 81 -3.91 8.16 2.21
CA ALA A 81 -4.30 9.54 2.48
C ALA A 81 -4.15 9.89 3.96
N GLU A 82 -4.56 8.99 4.86
CA GLU A 82 -4.40 9.18 6.31
C GLU A 82 -2.92 9.23 6.74
N ALA A 83 -2.09 8.31 6.26
CA ALA A 83 -0.68 8.24 6.63
C ALA A 83 0.10 9.47 6.13
N LEU A 84 -0.04 9.78 4.84
CA LEU A 84 0.63 10.90 4.19
C LEU A 84 0.10 12.24 4.72
N GLY A 85 -1.21 12.33 5.01
CA GLY A 85 -1.82 13.52 5.62
C GLY A 85 -1.35 13.81 7.04
N LYS A 86 -0.73 12.82 7.71
CA LYS A 86 -0.07 12.99 9.01
C LYS A 86 1.41 13.35 8.91
N GLY A 87 1.89 13.62 7.70
CA GLY A 87 3.31 13.89 7.40
C GLY A 87 4.19 12.66 7.53
N LEU A 88 3.64 11.45 7.40
CA LEU A 88 4.44 10.22 7.48
C LEU A 88 4.89 9.79 6.08
N ALA A 89 6.13 9.34 5.96
CA ALA A 89 6.70 8.77 4.76
C ALA A 89 6.83 7.25 4.88
N LEU A 90 6.76 6.53 3.76
CA LEU A 90 6.99 5.08 3.74
C LEU A 90 8.44 4.77 4.12
N GLN A 91 8.63 3.92 5.11
CA GLN A 91 9.93 3.37 5.46
C GLN A 91 10.23 2.12 4.63
N ASP A 92 9.40 1.10 4.83
CA ASP A 92 9.58 -0.23 4.25
C ASP A 92 8.23 -0.96 4.10
N ILE A 93 8.28 -2.01 3.27
CA ILE A 93 7.20 -2.96 3.08
C ILE A 93 7.78 -4.35 3.32
N ASP A 94 7.19 -5.06 4.27
CA ASP A 94 7.61 -6.39 4.65
C ASP A 94 6.47 -7.40 4.44
N VAL A 95 6.83 -8.64 4.12
CA VAL A 95 5.89 -9.71 3.80
C VAL A 95 6.37 -11.01 4.46
N GLU A 96 5.54 -11.50 5.38
CA GLU A 96 5.78 -12.70 6.18
C GLU A 96 4.62 -13.69 6.06
N LYS A 97 4.88 -14.97 6.29
CA LYS A 97 3.81 -15.98 6.27
C LYS A 97 2.83 -15.70 7.41
N SER A 98 1.53 -15.66 7.11
CA SER A 98 0.52 -15.38 8.12
C SER A 98 0.31 -16.60 9.04
N PRO A 99 0.36 -16.43 10.37
CA PRO A 99 0.08 -17.53 11.31
C PRO A 99 -1.41 -17.86 11.41
N PHE A 100 -2.29 -17.03 10.84
CA PHE A 100 -3.74 -17.20 10.85
C PHE A 100 -4.29 -17.86 9.58
N ALA A 101 -3.42 -18.48 8.79
CA ALA A 101 -3.78 -19.27 7.62
C ALA A 101 -4.61 -20.50 8.01
N ARG A 102 -5.63 -20.85 7.22
CA ARG A 102 -6.24 -22.19 7.32
C ARG A 102 -5.22 -23.24 6.84
N PRO A 103 -5.32 -24.52 7.25
CA PRO A 103 -4.33 -25.54 6.89
C PRO A 103 -4.08 -25.69 5.38
N ASP A 104 -5.07 -25.34 4.56
CA ASP A 104 -5.01 -25.40 3.11
C ASP A 104 -4.79 -24.03 2.46
N SER A 105 -4.38 -23.02 3.21
CA SER A 105 -4.30 -21.62 2.77
C SER A 105 -2.84 -21.16 2.62
N ASP A 106 -2.63 -20.20 1.72
CA ASP A 106 -1.36 -19.57 1.45
C ASP A 106 -1.44 -18.06 1.78
N CYS A 107 -1.72 -17.78 3.05
CA CYS A 107 -1.81 -16.41 3.56
C CYS A 107 -0.45 -15.81 3.90
N TRP A 108 -0.29 -14.53 3.57
CA TRP A 108 0.87 -13.70 3.85
C TRP A 108 0.42 -12.39 4.50
N ASP A 109 1.01 -12.04 5.63
CA ASP A 109 0.82 -10.74 6.26
C ASP A 109 1.77 -9.73 5.60
N VAL A 110 1.20 -8.63 5.10
CA VAL A 110 1.95 -7.49 4.55
C VAL A 110 1.95 -6.37 5.58
N LYS A 111 3.13 -5.84 5.89
CA LYS A 111 3.31 -4.70 6.79
C LYS A 111 3.92 -3.54 6.04
N MET A 112 3.20 -2.42 5.98
CA MET A 112 3.75 -1.14 5.50
C MET A 112 4.09 -0.29 6.73
N ARG A 113 5.36 0.05 6.87
CA ARG A 113 5.84 0.88 7.98
C ARG A 113 6.04 2.31 7.51
N PHE A 114 5.51 3.25 8.25
CA PHE A 114 5.63 4.67 7.98
C PHE A 114 6.33 5.36 9.15
N PHE A 115 7.18 6.33 8.85
CA PHE A 115 7.92 7.10 9.84
C PHE A 115 7.72 8.60 9.58
N ASP A 116 8.00 9.42 10.59
CA ASP A 116 7.97 10.87 10.47
C ASP A 116 9.38 11.37 10.12
N PRO A 117 9.60 11.90 8.89
CA PRO A 117 10.92 12.35 8.46
C PRO A 117 11.37 13.63 9.18
N GLU A 118 10.45 14.40 9.75
CA GLU A 118 10.75 15.65 10.47
C GLU A 118 10.93 15.40 11.98
N ASN A 119 10.41 14.29 12.50
CA ASN A 119 10.50 13.93 13.90
C ASN A 119 10.86 12.45 14.12
N SER A 120 12.16 12.17 14.19
CA SER A 120 12.69 10.82 14.45
C SER A 120 12.33 10.21 15.81
N ARG A 121 11.78 11.00 16.75
CA ARG A 121 11.29 10.50 18.05
C ARG A 121 9.83 10.06 18.01
N ARG A 122 9.09 10.40 16.95
CA ARG A 122 7.70 9.96 16.79
C ARG A 122 7.72 8.47 16.46
N ALA A 123 6.88 7.70 17.15
CA ALA A 123 6.70 6.29 16.85
C ALA A 123 6.27 6.11 15.39
N LYS A 124 6.79 5.07 14.75
CA LYS A 124 6.38 4.64 13.42
C LYS A 124 4.91 4.21 13.46
N ARG A 125 4.26 4.24 12.30
CA ARG A 125 2.91 3.70 12.12
C ARG A 125 3.00 2.47 11.22
N VAL A 126 2.46 1.36 11.69
CA VAL A 126 2.36 0.13 10.90
C VAL A 126 0.94 -0.01 10.39
N TYR A 127 0.80 -0.36 9.11
CA TYR A 127 -0.44 -0.83 8.51
C TYR A 127 -0.25 -2.28 8.08
N ARG A 128 -1.13 -3.17 8.52
CA ARG A 128 -1.08 -4.59 8.18
C ARG A 128 -2.38 -5.08 7.60
N PHE A 129 -2.26 -5.86 6.54
CA PHE A 129 -3.34 -6.64 5.94
C PHE A 129 -2.80 -8.01 5.51
N THR A 130 -3.70 -8.95 5.31
CA THR A 130 -3.35 -10.33 4.94
C THR A 130 -3.78 -10.57 3.49
N ILE A 131 -2.89 -11.16 2.69
CA ILE A 131 -3.17 -11.58 1.31
C ILE A 131 -3.13 -13.10 1.26
N GLU A 132 -4.15 -13.70 0.68
CA GLU A 132 -4.15 -15.11 0.29
C GLU A 132 -3.78 -15.25 -1.18
N VAL A 133 -2.81 -16.12 -1.48
CA VAL A 133 -2.27 -16.30 -2.84
C VAL A 133 -2.39 -17.74 -3.35
N LYS A 134 -3.12 -18.64 -2.69
CA LYS A 134 -3.25 -20.04 -3.13
C LYS A 134 -3.77 -20.14 -4.57
N ASP A 135 -4.81 -19.39 -4.89
CA ASP A 135 -5.41 -19.37 -6.23
C ASP A 135 -4.71 -18.38 -7.15
N VAL A 136 -4.98 -18.46 -8.45
CA VAL A 136 -4.42 -17.55 -9.48
C VAL A 136 -4.66 -16.08 -9.11
N MET A 137 -5.86 -15.80 -8.59
CA MET A 137 -6.32 -14.48 -8.20
C MET A 137 -6.12 -14.26 -6.70
N PRO A 138 -5.16 -13.40 -6.29
CA PRO A 138 -4.98 -13.10 -4.87
C PRO A 138 -6.17 -12.34 -4.29
N VAL A 139 -6.41 -12.51 -2.99
CA VAL A 139 -7.47 -11.81 -2.26
C VAL A 139 -6.97 -11.24 -0.95
N THR A 140 -7.44 -10.04 -0.59
CA THR A 140 -7.17 -9.42 0.71
C THR A 140 -8.17 -9.96 1.73
N PHE A 141 -7.69 -10.37 2.90
CA PHE A 141 -8.50 -10.88 4.01
C PHE A 141 -8.62 -9.87 5.14
N GLY A 142 -9.87 -9.52 5.48
CA GLY A 142 -10.21 -8.66 6.61
C GLY A 142 -9.84 -7.19 6.40
N ASP A 143 -10.05 -6.40 7.46
CA ASP A 143 -9.75 -4.97 7.46
C ASP A 143 -8.25 -4.71 7.68
N ILE A 144 -7.79 -3.58 7.14
CA ILE A 144 -6.44 -3.07 7.42
C ILE A 144 -6.35 -2.72 8.90
N ARG A 145 -5.39 -3.30 9.60
CA ARG A 145 -5.08 -3.02 11.00
C ARG A 145 -3.96 -2.00 11.09
N SER A 146 -4.03 -1.05 12.02
CA SER A 146 -2.94 -0.10 12.25
C SER A 146 -2.60 0.10 13.72
N TRP A 147 -1.31 0.27 14.02
CA TRP A 147 -0.81 0.53 15.38
C TRP A 147 0.53 1.29 15.33
N PRO A 148 0.91 1.98 16.42
CA PRO A 148 2.25 2.56 16.54
C PRO A 148 3.31 1.49 16.83
N GLU A 149 4.49 1.60 16.24
CA GLU A 149 5.67 0.74 16.46
C GLU A 149 6.87 1.63 16.80
N SER A 150 7.63 1.29 17.84
CA SER A 150 8.81 2.04 18.29
C SER A 150 10.10 1.44 17.76
#